data_AF-A0A1H9Z5I3-F1
#
_entry.id   AF-A0A1H9Z5I3-F1
#
_cell.length_a   1.000
_cell.length_b   1.000
_cell.length_c   1.000
_cell.angle_alpha   90.00
_cell.angle_beta   90.00
_cell.angle_gamma   90.00
#
_symmetry.space_group_name_H-M   'P 1'
#
loop_
_entity.id
_entity.type
_entity.pdbx_description
1 polymer ?
#
loop_
_entity_poly.entity_id
_entity_poly.type
_entity_poly.pdbx_seq_one_letter_code
_entity_poly.pdbx_strand_id
1 'polypeptide(L)'
;MSEQFNTPPAADLTALPTSGPPFYTVSLVKLTVMMFITCGLYGLYWYYKNWSRYKAYSAKPIWPAVRTLFCFFYIPSLFSKVDAALKEKGRGGIPYWGVYVAGIYLLTFTPSIVTGYASGMGSSPSTALGLIPTMAVYATTGLGQFLIMLRVQSFINRLDGKSGESCRIRFTFWDVVWAVTGICYWTLLVQIYAWLSSANM
;
A
#
# COMPACT_ATOMS: atom_id res chain seq x y z
N MET A 1 24.50 28.28 -53.56
CA MET A 1 24.33 28.28 -52.10
C MET A 1 23.38 27.16 -51.75
N SER A 2 23.91 26.07 -51.18
CA SER A 2 23.15 24.87 -50.83
C SER A 2 22.49 25.07 -49.47
N GLU A 3 21.17 25.27 -49.45
CA GLU A 3 20.33 25.30 -48.25
C GLU A 3 20.40 23.92 -47.57
N GLN A 4 21.23 23.82 -46.52
CA GLN A 4 21.33 22.64 -45.68
C GLN A 4 20.10 22.61 -44.79
N PHE A 5 19.07 21.88 -45.24
CA PHE A 5 17.82 21.64 -44.54
C PHE A 5 18.13 21.08 -43.15
N ASN A 6 17.91 21.89 -42.11
CA ASN A 6 18.18 21.54 -40.73
C ASN A 6 17.13 20.52 -40.27
N THR A 7 17.37 19.23 -40.49
CA THR A 7 16.56 18.16 -39.91
C THR A 7 16.89 18.05 -38.42
N PRO A 8 15.92 18.21 -37.51
CA PRO A 8 16.15 17.94 -36.10
C PRO A 8 16.65 16.50 -35.97
N PRO A 9 17.63 16.21 -35.07
CA PRO A 9 18.02 14.84 -34.80
C PRO A 9 16.74 14.09 -34.43
N ALA A 10 16.44 13.03 -35.18
CA ALA A 10 15.33 12.14 -34.87
C ALA A 10 15.49 11.72 -33.42
N ALA A 11 14.69 12.31 -32.53
CA ALA A 11 14.64 11.92 -31.14
C ALA A 11 14.34 10.44 -31.16
N ASP A 12 15.31 9.66 -30.70
CA ASP A 12 15.22 8.21 -30.61
C ASP A 12 14.02 7.88 -29.73
N LEU A 13 12.88 7.63 -30.38
CA LEU A 13 11.60 7.29 -29.77
C LEU A 13 11.57 5.82 -29.34
N THR A 14 12.73 5.16 -29.20
CA THR A 14 12.85 3.95 -28.40
C THR A 14 12.83 4.26 -26.89
N ALA A 15 11.81 5.01 -26.45
CA ALA A 15 11.25 4.76 -25.14
C ALA A 15 10.62 3.36 -25.21
N LEU A 16 11.45 2.32 -25.00
CA LEU A 16 11.01 0.94 -24.92
C LEU A 16 9.77 0.93 -24.01
N PRO A 17 8.58 0.51 -24.50
CA PRO A 17 7.52 0.18 -23.57
C PRO A 17 8.13 -0.87 -22.67
N THR A 18 8.32 -0.52 -21.39
CA THR A 18 8.85 -1.47 -20.41
C THR A 18 7.89 -2.65 -20.46
N SER A 19 8.34 -3.76 -21.07
CA SER A 19 7.59 -4.99 -21.33
C SER A 19 7.37 -5.76 -20.01
N GLY A 20 6.81 -5.05 -19.04
CA GLY A 20 6.60 -5.50 -17.68
C GLY A 20 5.18 -5.15 -17.23
N PRO A 21 4.71 -5.78 -16.15
CA PRO A 21 3.37 -5.53 -15.64
C PRO A 21 3.21 -4.05 -15.23
N PRO A 22 2.02 -3.45 -15.46
CA PRO A 22 1.75 -2.04 -15.17
C PRO A 22 1.81 -1.68 -13.68
N PHE A 23 1.70 -2.68 -12.81
CA PHE A 23 1.67 -2.54 -11.36
C PHE A 23 2.64 -3.54 -10.71
N TYR A 24 2.85 -3.38 -9.41
CA TYR A 24 3.77 -4.25 -8.67
C TYR A 24 3.13 -5.62 -8.40
N THR A 25 3.63 -6.65 -9.09
CA THR A 25 3.20 -8.03 -8.90
C THR A 25 4.05 -8.68 -7.80
N VAL A 26 3.37 -9.26 -6.81
CA VAL A 26 4.01 -9.93 -5.68
C VAL A 26 3.09 -11.04 -5.17
N SER A 27 3.68 -12.15 -4.72
CA SER A 27 2.95 -13.22 -4.04
C SER A 27 2.15 -12.70 -2.85
N LEU A 28 0.91 -13.17 -2.69
CA LEU A 28 0.09 -12.83 -1.54
C LEU A 28 0.77 -13.28 -0.23
N VAL A 29 1.41 -14.46 -0.23
CA VAL A 29 2.13 -14.97 0.95
C VAL A 29 3.28 -14.04 1.34
N LYS A 30 4.06 -13.58 0.36
CA LYS A 30 5.17 -12.65 0.60
C LYS A 30 4.66 -11.31 1.15
N LEU A 31 3.58 -10.79 0.57
CA LEU A 31 2.94 -9.57 1.06
C LEU A 31 2.45 -9.74 2.50
N THR A 32 1.83 -10.87 2.83
CA THR A 32 1.37 -11.20 4.19
C THR A 32 2.53 -11.24 5.18
N VAL A 33 3.57 -12.03 4.91
CA VAL A 33 4.73 -12.17 5.80
C VAL A 33 5.39 -10.82 6.03
N MET A 34 5.62 -10.04 4.98
CA MET A 34 6.25 -8.71 5.10
C MET A 34 5.36 -7.72 5.86
N MET A 35 4.05 -7.77 5.68
CA MET A 35 3.12 -6.93 6.44
C MET A 35 3.15 -7.22 7.93
N PHE A 36 3.17 -8.50 8.31
CA PHE A 36 3.26 -8.88 9.73
C PHE A 36 4.59 -8.47 10.35
N ILE A 37 5.72 -8.76 9.68
CA ILE A 37 7.04 -8.44 10.23
C ILE A 37 7.22 -6.92 10.39
N THR A 38 6.66 -6.12 9.47
CA THR A 38 6.79 -4.66 9.48
C THR A 38 5.67 -3.91 10.20
N CYS A 39 4.76 -4.61 10.88
CA CYS A 39 3.61 -4.00 11.55
C CYS A 39 2.77 -3.10 10.59
N GLY A 40 2.60 -3.54 9.35
CA GLY A 40 1.84 -2.81 8.33
C GLY A 40 2.63 -1.71 7.58
N LEU A 41 3.85 -1.34 8.00
CA LEU A 41 4.66 -0.32 7.31
C LEU A 41 4.99 -0.70 5.87
N TYR A 42 5.10 -2.00 5.57
CA TYR A 42 5.27 -2.49 4.21
C TYR A 42 4.13 -2.07 3.27
N GLY A 43 2.97 -1.64 3.80
CA GLY A 43 1.89 -1.03 3.03
C GLY A 43 2.32 0.22 2.29
N LEU A 44 3.07 1.11 2.93
CA LEU A 44 3.59 2.33 2.29
C LEU A 44 4.56 1.98 1.16
N TYR A 45 5.44 1.01 1.40
CA TYR A 45 6.34 0.51 0.37
C TYR A 45 5.58 -0.09 -0.82
N TRP A 46 4.54 -0.86 -0.56
CA TRP A 46 3.66 -1.40 -1.59
C TRP A 46 2.98 -0.29 -2.41
N TYR A 47 2.48 0.77 -1.75
CA TYR A 47 1.91 1.95 -2.44
C TYR A 47 2.95 2.61 -3.34
N TYR A 48 4.13 2.86 -2.80
CA TYR A 48 5.25 3.45 -3.54
C TYR A 48 5.60 2.63 -4.78
N LYS A 49 5.74 1.31 -4.61
CA LYS A 49 6.17 0.43 -5.70
C LYS A 49 5.12 0.32 -6.79
N ASN A 50 3.84 0.31 -6.44
CA ASN A 50 2.75 0.37 -7.42
C ASN A 50 2.78 1.68 -8.22
N TRP A 51 2.92 2.83 -7.56
CA TRP A 51 3.02 4.12 -8.25
C TRP A 51 4.29 4.24 -9.10
N SER A 52 5.42 3.71 -8.63
CA SER A 52 6.68 3.70 -9.36
C SER A 52 6.59 2.85 -10.62
N ARG A 53 5.96 1.67 -10.56
CA ARG A 53 5.71 0.82 -11.73
C ARG A 53 4.74 1.47 -12.70
N TYR A 54 3.66 2.05 -12.18
CA TYR A 54 2.68 2.74 -13.00
C TYR A 54 3.26 3.98 -13.70
N LYS A 55 4.19 4.70 -13.06
CA LYS A 55 4.94 5.81 -13.69
C LYS A 55 5.73 5.31 -14.91
N ALA A 56 6.49 4.23 -14.74
CA ALA A 56 7.28 3.66 -15.83
C ALA A 56 6.40 3.14 -16.97
N TYR A 57 5.25 2.54 -16.64
CA TYR A 57 4.30 2.02 -17.62
C TYR A 57 3.55 3.13 -18.38
N SER A 58 3.05 4.15 -17.68
CA SER A 58 2.22 5.19 -18.27
C SER A 58 3.02 6.30 -18.97
N ALA A 59 4.35 6.33 -18.83
CA ALA A 59 5.24 7.41 -19.28
C ALA A 59 4.82 8.83 -18.84
N LYS A 60 3.94 8.95 -17.84
CA LYS A 60 3.46 10.23 -17.31
C LYS A 60 4.37 10.75 -16.20
N PRO A 61 4.55 12.07 -16.06
CA PRO A 61 5.31 12.67 -14.97
C PRO A 61 4.53 12.53 -13.65
N ILE A 62 4.65 11.35 -13.03
CA ILE A 62 4.07 11.01 -11.74
C ILE A 62 5.18 11.07 -10.68
N TRP A 63 4.84 11.51 -9.47
CA TRP A 63 5.73 11.54 -8.31
C TRP A 63 5.30 10.47 -7.30
N PRO A 64 5.89 9.25 -7.35
CA PRO A 64 5.47 8.14 -6.51
C PRO A 64 5.62 8.41 -5.01
N ALA A 65 6.72 9.07 -4.61
CA ALA A 65 6.99 9.37 -3.20
C ALA A 65 5.93 10.29 -2.58
N VAL A 66 5.56 11.37 -3.27
CA VAL A 66 4.51 12.30 -2.80
C VAL A 66 3.16 11.59 -2.71
N ARG A 67 2.83 10.74 -3.69
CA ARG A 67 1.58 9.97 -3.65
C ARG A 67 1.55 8.92 -2.53
N THR A 68 2.71 8.40 -2.12
CA THR A 68 2.82 7.51 -0.96
C THR A 68 2.70 8.26 0.36
N LEU A 69 3.27 9.46 0.47
CA LEU A 69 3.12 10.31 1.65
C LEU A 69 1.66 10.73 1.84
N PHE A 70 0.99 11.07 0.74
CA PHE A 70 -0.43 11.39 0.68
C PHE A 70 -1.28 10.18 0.25
N CYS A 71 -0.92 8.97 0.71
CA CYS A 71 -1.57 7.72 0.28
C CYS A 71 -3.08 7.76 0.46
N PHE A 72 -3.58 8.40 1.53
CA PHE A 72 -5.01 8.62 1.77
C PHE A 72 -5.71 9.27 0.59
N PHE A 73 -5.15 10.32 -0.01
CA PHE A 73 -5.78 11.02 -1.13
C PHE A 73 -5.66 10.24 -2.45
N TYR A 74 -4.58 9.48 -2.62
CA TYR A 74 -4.27 8.80 -3.88
C TYR A 74 -4.73 7.35 -3.94
N ILE A 75 -5.21 6.77 -2.84
CA ILE A 75 -5.78 5.42 -2.80
C ILE A 75 -6.93 5.20 -3.80
N PRO A 76 -7.89 6.14 -3.96
CA PRO A 76 -9.00 5.94 -4.89
C PRO A 76 -8.48 5.97 -6.32
N SER A 77 -7.55 6.89 -6.60
CA SER A 77 -6.91 6.96 -7.90
C SER A 77 -6.12 5.69 -8.22
N LEU A 78 -5.51 5.02 -7.25
CA LEU A 78 -4.79 3.78 -7.50
C LEU A 78 -5.77 2.67 -7.88
N PHE A 79 -6.85 2.49 -7.10
CA PHE A 79 -7.81 1.40 -7.32
C PHE A 79 -8.57 1.58 -8.64
N SER A 80 -8.95 2.82 -8.97
CA SER A 80 -9.51 3.18 -10.28
C SER A 80 -8.57 2.80 -11.44
N LYS A 81 -7.27 3.04 -11.31
CA LYS A 81 -6.29 2.71 -12.35
C LYS A 81 -6.08 1.21 -12.49
N VAL A 82 -6.09 0.46 -11.39
CA VAL A 82 -6.03 -1.01 -11.43
C VAL A 82 -7.29 -1.57 -12.09
N ASP A 83 -8.47 -1.07 -11.75
CA ASP A 83 -9.74 -1.46 -12.38
C ASP A 83 -9.75 -1.17 -13.89
N ALA A 84 -9.33 0.03 -14.30
CA ALA A 84 -9.22 0.40 -15.70
C ALA A 84 -8.28 -0.52 -16.48
N ALA A 85 -7.10 -0.81 -15.92
CA ALA A 85 -6.13 -1.72 -16.55
C ALA A 85 -6.65 -3.17 -16.65
N LEU A 86 -7.47 -3.63 -15.71
CA LEU A 86 -8.09 -4.96 -15.76
C LEU A 86 -9.11 -5.04 -16.88
N LYS A 87 -9.94 -4.00 -17.01
CA LYS A 87 -10.97 -3.89 -18.05
C LYS A 87 -10.33 -3.82 -19.43
N GLU A 88 -9.28 -3.02 -19.59
CA GLU A 88 -8.52 -2.88 -20.83
C GLU A 88 -7.91 -4.21 -21.29
N LYS A 89 -7.40 -5.03 -20.35
CA LYS A 89 -6.86 -6.37 -20.65
C LYS A 89 -7.92 -7.48 -20.77
N GLY A 90 -9.22 -7.15 -20.69
CA GLY A 90 -10.31 -8.13 -20.73
C GLY A 90 -10.31 -9.12 -19.56
N ARG A 91 -9.65 -8.80 -18.43
CA ARG A 91 -9.53 -9.68 -17.25
C ARG A 91 -10.57 -9.37 -16.17
N GLY A 92 -11.69 -8.77 -16.56
CA GLY A 92 -12.73 -8.25 -15.68
C GLY A 92 -12.38 -6.88 -15.10
N GLY A 93 -12.94 -6.53 -13.96
CA GLY A 93 -12.61 -5.33 -13.19
C GLY A 93 -12.57 -5.62 -11.70
N ILE A 94 -12.26 -4.61 -10.90
CA ILE A 94 -12.47 -4.65 -9.46
C ILE A 94 -13.97 -4.33 -9.24
N PRO A 95 -14.79 -5.30 -8.80
CA PRO A 95 -16.19 -5.03 -8.53
C PRO A 95 -16.28 -3.98 -7.43
N TYR A 96 -17.00 -2.89 -7.70
CA TYR A 96 -17.20 -1.80 -6.74
C TYR A 96 -15.89 -1.29 -6.10
N TRP A 97 -14.89 -0.94 -6.91
CA TRP A 97 -13.61 -0.40 -6.41
C TRP A 97 -13.77 0.73 -5.36
N GLY A 98 -14.81 1.56 -5.50
CA GLY A 98 -15.16 2.60 -4.54
C GLY A 98 -15.58 2.10 -3.16
N VAL A 99 -16.18 0.90 -3.06
CA VAL A 99 -16.53 0.28 -1.76
C VAL A 99 -15.27 -0.13 -1.01
N TYR A 100 -14.24 -0.63 -1.69
CA TYR A 100 -12.95 -0.91 -1.04
C TYR A 100 -12.28 0.36 -0.51
N VAL A 101 -12.35 1.46 -1.28
CA VAL A 101 -11.85 2.77 -0.84
C VAL A 101 -12.61 3.27 0.38
N ALA A 102 -13.94 3.27 0.32
CA ALA A 102 -14.81 3.66 1.43
C ALA A 102 -14.52 2.80 2.67
N GLY A 103 -14.35 1.48 2.49
CA GLY A 103 -13.96 0.56 3.55
C GLY A 103 -12.64 0.94 4.20
N ILE A 104 -11.60 1.29 3.43
CA ILE A 104 -10.32 1.75 3.99
C ILE A 104 -10.49 3.02 4.82
N TYR A 105 -11.25 4.00 4.32
CA TYR A 105 -11.50 5.24 5.08
C TYR A 105 -12.28 4.98 6.36
N LEU A 106 -13.38 4.24 6.29
CA LEU A 106 -14.16 3.87 7.47
C LEU A 106 -13.28 3.18 8.51
N LEU A 107 -12.55 2.13 8.11
CA LEU A 107 -11.65 1.39 9.00
C LEU A 107 -10.52 2.25 9.57
N THR A 108 -10.06 3.28 8.84
CA THR A 108 -9.05 4.22 9.36
C THR A 108 -9.61 5.08 10.49
N PHE A 109 -10.82 5.61 10.33
CA PHE A 109 -11.39 6.56 11.28
C PHE A 109 -12.14 5.88 12.43
N THR A 110 -12.56 4.62 12.28
CA THR A 110 -13.28 3.86 13.31
C THR A 110 -12.58 3.89 14.68
N PRO A 111 -11.26 3.61 14.82
CA PRO A 111 -10.61 3.63 16.14
C PRO A 111 -10.66 5.01 16.79
N SER A 112 -10.43 6.09 16.03
CA SER A 112 -10.49 7.47 16.54
C SER A 112 -11.90 7.86 16.97
N ILE A 113 -12.91 7.43 16.22
CA ILE A 113 -14.32 7.66 16.55
C ILE A 113 -14.67 6.91 17.85
N VAL A 114 -14.36 5.61 17.92
CA VAL A 114 -14.68 4.76 19.08
C VAL A 114 -13.98 5.24 20.35
N THR A 115 -12.68 5.55 20.27
CA THR A 115 -11.91 6.07 21.40
C THR A 115 -12.33 7.49 21.79
N GLY A 116 -12.68 8.34 20.82
CA GLY A 116 -13.21 9.68 21.07
C GLY A 116 -14.54 9.66 21.82
N TYR A 117 -15.49 8.81 21.39
CA TYR A 117 -16.75 8.61 22.12
C TYR A 117 -16.54 8.10 23.54
N ALA A 118 -15.61 7.16 23.72
CA ALA A 118 -15.27 6.65 25.04
C ALA A 118 -14.68 7.74 25.95
N SER A 119 -13.82 8.58 25.39
CA SER A 119 -13.15 9.65 26.15
C SER A 119 -14.09 10.79 26.52
N GLY A 120 -15.07 11.08 25.65
CA GLY A 120 -16.10 12.09 25.90
C GLY A 120 -17.00 11.79 27.10
N MET A 121 -16.97 10.56 27.63
CA MET A 121 -17.65 10.17 28.88
C MET A 121 -16.83 10.50 30.15
N GLY A 122 -15.77 11.31 30.05
CA GLY A 122 -15.05 11.86 31.20
C GLY A 122 -13.92 10.98 31.76
N SER A 123 -13.49 9.95 31.02
CA SER A 123 -12.36 9.08 31.38
C SER A 123 -11.35 9.01 30.22
N SER A 124 -10.07 8.74 30.50
CA SER A 124 -9.08 8.54 29.43
C SER A 124 -9.46 7.32 28.56
N PRO A 125 -9.16 7.26 27.26
CA PRO A 125 -9.68 6.19 26.39
C PRO A 125 -9.32 4.76 26.85
N SER A 126 -8.13 4.57 27.43
CA SER A 126 -7.69 3.29 27.99
C SER A 126 -8.36 2.94 29.32
N THR A 127 -8.78 3.94 30.10
CA THR A 127 -9.54 3.73 31.34
C THR A 127 -11.05 3.61 31.09
N ALA A 128 -11.56 4.23 30.02
CA ALA A 128 -12.97 4.23 29.62
C ALA A 128 -13.42 2.92 28.96
N LEU A 129 -12.68 2.47 27.94
CA LEU A 129 -12.95 1.21 27.22
C LEU A 129 -12.21 0.01 27.80
N GLY A 130 -11.20 0.25 28.63
CA GLY A 130 -10.20 -0.76 28.96
C GLY A 130 -9.17 -0.93 27.83
N LEU A 131 -7.98 -1.39 28.22
CA LEU A 131 -6.86 -1.60 27.30
C LEU A 131 -7.15 -2.70 26.26
N ILE A 132 -7.72 -3.83 26.70
CA ILE A 132 -7.96 -5.00 25.83
C ILE A 132 -8.97 -4.65 24.72
N PRO A 133 -10.15 -4.04 24.99
CA PRO A 133 -11.08 -3.65 23.94
C PRO A 133 -10.50 -2.58 23.00
N THR A 134 -9.72 -1.64 23.52
CA THR A 134 -9.04 -0.63 22.69
C THR A 134 -8.09 -1.31 21.69
N MET A 135 -7.23 -2.21 22.16
CA MET A 135 -6.32 -2.98 21.30
C MET A 135 -7.07 -3.84 20.28
N ALA A 136 -8.19 -4.46 20.68
CA ALA A 136 -9.03 -5.23 19.76
C ALA A 136 -9.56 -4.37 18.61
N VAL A 137 -10.04 -3.15 18.88
CA VAL A 137 -10.54 -2.23 17.84
C VAL A 137 -9.45 -1.88 16.82
N TYR A 138 -8.24 -1.52 17.27
CA TYR A 138 -7.11 -1.24 16.38
C TYR A 138 -6.66 -2.48 15.58
N ALA A 139 -6.62 -3.65 16.22
CA ALA A 139 -6.26 -4.90 15.56
C ALA A 139 -7.29 -5.31 14.49
N THR A 140 -8.59 -5.25 14.80
CA THR A 140 -9.67 -5.60 13.86
C THR A 140 -9.71 -4.66 12.66
N THR A 141 -9.55 -3.35 12.89
CA THR A 141 -9.54 -2.36 11.81
C THR A 141 -8.30 -2.48 10.92
N GLY A 142 -7.12 -2.67 11.52
CA GLY A 142 -5.87 -2.93 10.79
C GLY A 142 -5.94 -4.23 9.97
N LEU A 143 -6.51 -5.30 10.54
CA LEU A 143 -6.74 -6.55 9.82
C LEU A 143 -7.69 -6.34 8.62
N GLY A 144 -8.78 -5.60 8.80
CA GLY A 144 -9.72 -5.29 7.70
C GLY A 144 -9.03 -4.55 6.54
N GLN A 145 -8.21 -3.53 6.84
CA GLN A 145 -7.43 -2.80 5.84
C GLN A 145 -6.45 -3.72 5.11
N PHE A 146 -5.76 -4.59 5.84
CA PHE A 146 -4.85 -5.57 5.28
C PHE A 146 -5.56 -6.56 4.34
N LEU A 147 -6.75 -7.04 4.71
CA LEU A 147 -7.55 -7.94 3.86
C LEU A 147 -7.99 -7.25 2.56
N ILE A 148 -8.41 -5.99 2.61
CA ILE A 148 -8.73 -5.19 1.41
C ILE A 148 -7.49 -5.09 0.51
N MET A 149 -6.33 -4.83 1.10
CA MET A 149 -5.08 -4.71 0.35
C MET A 149 -4.67 -6.04 -0.31
N LEU A 150 -4.83 -7.19 0.38
CA LEU A 150 -4.63 -8.51 -0.21
C LEU A 150 -5.60 -8.77 -1.38
N ARG A 151 -6.87 -8.37 -1.23
CA ARG A 151 -7.86 -8.47 -2.31
C ARG A 151 -7.42 -7.67 -3.53
N VAL A 152 -7.01 -6.41 -3.35
CA VAL A 152 -6.51 -5.57 -4.46
C VAL A 152 -5.24 -6.15 -5.07
N GLN A 153 -4.32 -6.68 -4.27
CA GLN A 153 -3.13 -7.35 -4.80
C GLN A 153 -3.49 -8.58 -5.63
N SER A 154 -4.51 -9.35 -5.25
CA SER A 154 -4.97 -10.49 -6.04
C SER A 154 -5.45 -10.07 -7.43
N PHE A 155 -6.10 -8.90 -7.54
CA PHE A 155 -6.49 -8.31 -8.82
C PHE A 155 -5.28 -7.81 -9.61
N ILE A 156 -4.32 -7.16 -8.97
CA ILE A 156 -3.05 -6.75 -9.62
C ILE A 156 -2.29 -7.97 -10.17
N ASN A 157 -2.24 -9.07 -9.42
CA ASN A 157 -1.59 -10.30 -9.86
C ASN A 157 -2.29 -10.90 -11.09
N ARG A 158 -3.60 -10.68 -11.27
CA ARG A 158 -4.29 -11.04 -12.51
C ARG A 158 -3.87 -10.17 -13.69
N LEU A 159 -3.25 -9.01 -13.52
CA LEU A 159 -2.74 -8.23 -14.67
C LEU A 159 -1.45 -8.78 -15.24
N ASP A 160 -0.77 -9.64 -14.48
CA ASP A 160 0.40 -10.37 -14.93
C ASP A 160 -0.03 -11.59 -15.75
N GLY A 161 0.42 -11.67 -17.00
CA GLY A 161 0.21 -12.84 -17.84
C GLY A 161 1.03 -14.05 -17.37
N LYS A 162 2.07 -13.82 -16.56
CA LYS A 162 3.01 -14.81 -16.03
C LYS A 162 2.73 -15.12 -14.56
N SER A 163 1.45 -15.33 -14.23
CA SER A 163 0.94 -15.46 -12.86
C SER A 163 1.69 -16.47 -11.99
N GLY A 164 2.36 -17.48 -12.57
CA GLY A 164 3.17 -18.47 -11.86
C GLY A 164 4.59 -18.03 -11.47
N GLU A 165 5.33 -17.35 -12.35
CA GLU A 165 6.74 -17.01 -12.10
C GLU A 165 6.91 -15.73 -11.28
N SER A 166 6.12 -14.69 -11.57
CA SER A 166 6.15 -13.42 -10.83
C SER A 166 5.65 -13.55 -9.38
N CYS A 167 4.87 -14.61 -9.09
CA CYS A 167 4.35 -14.91 -7.75
C CYS A 167 5.23 -15.89 -6.95
N ARG A 168 6.38 -16.33 -7.50
CA ARG A 168 7.28 -17.23 -6.76
C ARG A 168 7.85 -16.51 -5.53
N ILE A 169 7.81 -17.18 -4.37
CA ILE A 169 8.38 -16.66 -3.13
C ILE A 169 9.89 -16.72 -3.27
N ARG A 170 10.50 -15.59 -3.64
CA ARG A 170 11.94 -15.42 -3.64
C ARG A 170 12.28 -14.32 -2.64
N PHE A 171 13.00 -14.71 -1.60
CA PHE A 171 13.56 -13.78 -0.64
C PHE A 171 14.77 -13.09 -1.28
N THR A 172 14.75 -11.77 -1.21
CA THR A 172 15.79 -10.86 -1.68
C THR A 172 16.46 -10.23 -0.47
N PHE A 173 17.69 -9.74 -0.63
CA PHE A 173 18.40 -9.00 0.41
C PHE A 173 17.53 -7.86 1.02
N TRP A 174 16.79 -7.16 0.16
CA TRP A 174 15.85 -6.12 0.59
C TRP A 174 14.74 -6.61 1.53
N ASP A 175 14.31 -7.87 1.41
CA ASP A 175 13.31 -8.44 2.32
C ASP A 175 13.89 -8.65 3.73
N VAL A 176 15.18 -8.97 3.83
CA VAL A 176 15.88 -9.07 5.13
C VAL A 176 16.03 -7.68 5.75
N VAL A 177 16.38 -6.67 4.96
CA VAL A 177 16.44 -5.28 5.44
C VAL A 177 15.09 -4.84 5.98
N TRP A 178 13.99 -5.09 5.24
CA TRP A 178 12.64 -4.81 5.72
C TRP A 178 12.29 -5.58 6.99
N ALA A 179 12.72 -6.84 7.09
CA ALA A 179 12.48 -7.65 8.28
C ALA A 179 13.18 -7.08 9.52
N VAL A 180 14.46 -6.70 9.40
CA VAL A 180 15.24 -6.07 10.47
C VAL A 180 14.61 -4.75 10.89
N THR A 181 14.28 -3.88 9.93
CA THR A 181 13.59 -2.59 10.22
C THR A 181 12.27 -2.81 10.95
N GLY A 182 11.49 -3.82 10.53
CA GLY A 182 10.25 -4.20 11.19
C GLY A 182 10.46 -4.64 12.63
N ILE A 183 11.44 -5.50 12.90
CA ILE A 183 11.78 -5.96 14.25
C ILE A 183 12.24 -4.78 15.13
N CYS A 184 13.10 -3.90 14.62
CA CYS A 184 13.50 -2.69 15.34
C CYS A 184 12.29 -1.80 15.67
N TYR A 185 11.38 -1.62 14.71
CA TYR A 185 10.14 -0.86 14.92
C TYR A 185 9.25 -1.49 15.99
N TRP A 186 9.09 -2.83 15.98
CA TRP A 186 8.39 -3.56 17.05
C TRP A 186 9.00 -3.30 18.43
N THR A 187 10.33 -3.37 18.56
CA THR A 187 11.00 -3.11 19.85
C THR A 187 10.79 -1.68 20.34
N LEU A 188 10.84 -0.70 19.43
CA LEU A 188 10.56 0.70 19.73
C LEU A 188 9.12 0.90 20.22
N LEU A 189 8.14 0.30 19.55
CA LEU A 189 6.74 0.37 19.97
C LEU A 189 6.53 -0.20 21.38
N VAL A 190 7.15 -1.34 21.68
CA VAL A 190 7.09 -1.98 23.00
C VAL A 190 7.75 -1.09 24.07
N GLN A 191 8.90 -0.49 23.78
CA GLN A 191 9.60 0.42 24.70
C GLN A 191 8.79 1.69 24.99
N ILE A 192 8.25 2.33 23.94
CA ILE A 192 7.38 3.50 24.06
C ILE A 192 6.16 3.15 24.91
N TYR A 193 5.56 1.99 24.65
CA TYR A 193 4.42 1.52 25.44
C TYR A 193 4.78 1.30 26.91
N ALA A 194 5.87 0.60 27.20
CA ALA A 194 6.33 0.35 28.57
C ALA A 194 6.64 1.65 29.32
N TRP A 195 7.22 2.63 28.62
CA TRP A 195 7.46 3.96 29.18
C TRP A 195 6.15 4.68 29.51
N LEU A 196 5.19 4.72 28.57
CA LEU A 196 3.88 5.33 28.79
C LEU A 196 3.08 4.66 29.92
N SER A 197 3.15 3.33 30.04
CA SER A 197 2.45 2.63 31.12
C SER A 197 3.11 2.88 32.48
N SER A 198 4.44 3.02 32.54
CA SER A 198 5.15 3.39 33.77
C SER A 198 4.94 4.84 34.20
N ALA A 199 4.68 5.74 33.25
CA ALA A 199 4.45 7.17 33.53
C ALA A 199 3.00 7.50 33.95
N ASN A 200 2.05 6.59 33.71
CA ASN A 200 0.64 6.71 34.11
C ASN A 200 0.32 5.99 35.44
N MET A 201 1.33 5.47 36.13
CA MET A 201 1.26 4.97 37.51
C MET A 201 1.83 6.03 38.47
#